data_AF-A0AB36J367-F1
#
_entry.id   AF-A0AB36J367-F1
#
_cell.length_a   1.000
_cell.length_b   1.000
_cell.length_c   1.000
_cell.angle_alpha   90.00
_cell.angle_beta   90.00
_cell.angle_gamma   90.00
#
_symmetry.space_group_name_H-M   'P 1'
#
loop_
_entity.id
_entity.type
_entity.pdbx_description
1 polymer ?
#
loop_
_entity_poly.entity_id
_entity_poly.type
_entity_poly.pdbx_seq_one_letter_code
_entity_poly.pdbx_strand_id
1 'polypeptide(L)' 'MLPTVGRMVHYYSYGTPGGEYKSEPRAAIITQVHNATCVDLCVLNPTGMFFNQNVVQGQDGGKWDWPQRL' A
#
# COMPACT_ATOMS: atom_id res chain seq x y z
N MET A 1 -1.82 14.41 2.44
CA MET A 1 -3.21 14.48 1.92
C MET A 1 -4.10 13.58 2.76
N LEU A 2 -5.40 13.87 2.91
CA LEU A 2 -6.31 12.98 3.64
C LEU A 2 -6.72 11.78 2.75
N PRO A 3 -6.73 10.54 3.29
CA PRO A 3 -7.17 9.38 2.54
C PRO A 3 -8.69 9.41 2.28
N THR A 4 -9.11 8.90 1.13
CA THR A 4 -10.52 8.68 0.79
C THR A 4 -10.65 7.35 0.05
N VAL A 5 -11.76 6.64 0.25
CA VAL A 5 -12.09 5.42 -0.51
C VAL A 5 -12.03 5.71 -2.01
N GLY A 6 -11.48 4.76 -2.77
CA GLY A 6 -11.31 4.84 -4.23
C GLY A 6 -10.04 5.56 -4.69
N ARG A 7 -9.25 6.18 -3.80
CA ARG A 7 -7.96 6.79 -4.21
C ARG A 7 -6.87 5.76 -4.42
N MET A 8 -6.05 6.03 -5.44
CA MET A 8 -4.82 5.29 -5.74
C MET A 8 -3.68 5.74 -4.83
N VAL A 9 -2.97 4.78 -4.25
CA VAL A 9 -1.80 4.93 -3.39
C VAL A 9 -0.73 3.90 -3.74
N HIS A 10 0.46 4.01 -3.15
CA HIS A 10 1.45 2.95 -3.18
C HIS A 10 1.38 2.11 -1.92
N TYR A 11 1.37 0.78 -2.09
CA TYR A 11 1.66 -0.19 -1.03
C TYR A 11 3.08 -0.71 -1.20
N TYR A 12 3.88 -0.65 -0.14
CA TYR A 12 5.26 -1.14 -0.14
C TYR A 12 5.26 -2.60 0.28
N SER A 13 5.66 -3.52 -0.60
CA SER A 13 5.70 -4.94 -0.24
C SER A 13 6.75 -5.23 0.82
N TYR A 14 6.56 -6.27 1.63
CA TYR A 14 7.55 -6.67 2.66
C TYR A 14 8.95 -6.97 2.11
N GLY A 15 9.05 -7.38 0.85
CA GLY A 15 10.27 -8.02 0.35
C GLY A 15 10.44 -9.40 0.98
N THR A 16 11.62 -10.00 0.81
CA THR A 16 11.98 -11.23 1.53
C THR A 16 13.03 -10.95 2.61
N PRO A 17 13.01 -11.68 3.73
CA PRO A 17 13.97 -11.49 4.82
C PRO A 17 15.44 -11.58 4.37
N GLY A 18 15.73 -12.42 3.38
CA GLY A 18 17.08 -12.58 2.80
C GLY A 18 17.46 -11.54 1.75
N GLY A 19 16.57 -10.58 1.42
CA GLY A 19 16.84 -9.50 0.46
C GLY A 19 16.80 -9.90 -1.01
N GLU A 20 16.47 -11.16 -1.32
CA GLU A 20 16.29 -11.65 -2.70
C GLU A 20 15.25 -10.82 -3.47
N TYR A 21 14.19 -10.40 -2.77
CA TYR A 21 13.20 -9.46 -3.29
C TYR A 21 13.16 -8.24 -2.38
N LYS A 22 13.41 -7.07 -2.96
CA LYS A 22 13.30 -5.79 -2.27
C LYS A 22 11.85 -5.42 -2.02
N SER A 23 11.65 -4.51 -1.08
CA SER A 23 10.39 -3.78 -0.99
C SER A 23 10.25 -2.89 -2.22
N GLU A 24 9.14 -3.05 -2.94
CA GLU A 24 8.84 -2.28 -4.14
C GLU A 24 7.43 -1.67 -4.00
N PRO A 25 7.22 -0.44 -4.52
CA PRO A 25 5.91 0.17 -4.54
C PRO A 25 4.97 -0.58 -5.49
N ARG A 26 3.79 -0.93 -5.00
CA ARG A 26 2.70 -1.56 -5.77
C ARG A 26 1.50 -0.63 -5.80
N ALA A 27 0.83 -0.56 -6.94
CA ALA A 27 -0.41 0.21 -7.03
C ALA A 27 -1.47 -0.39 -6.10
N ALA A 28 -2.16 0.45 -5.34
CA ALA A 28 -3.24 0.02 -4.47
C ALA A 28 -4.38 1.05 -4.45
N ILE A 29 -5.61 0.56 -4.26
CA ILE A 29 -6.81 1.39 -4.11
C ILE A 29 -7.27 1.31 -2.66
N ILE A 30 -7.55 2.46 -2.05
CA ILE A 30 -8.15 2.52 -0.72
C ILE A 30 -9.57 1.96 -0.76
N THR A 31 -9.86 0.91 -0.01
CA THR A 31 -11.20 0.29 0.09
C THR A 31 -11.94 0.73 1.36
N GLN A 32 -11.23 1.08 2.42
CA GLN A 32 -11.79 1.62 3.67
C GLN A 32 -10.82 2.62 4.30
N VAL A 33 -11.35 3.65 4.99
CA VAL A 33 -10.56 4.60 5.78
C VAL A 33 -10.93 4.44 7.24
N HIS A 34 -9.96 4.07 8.09
CA HIS A 34 -10.15 3.99 9.55
C HIS A 34 -9.80 5.32 10.22
N ASN A 35 -8.71 5.95 9.77
CA ASN A 35 -8.29 7.28 10.20
C ASN A 35 -7.32 7.90 9.19
N ALA A 36 -6.69 9.02 9.53
CA ALA A 36 -5.80 9.77 8.64
C ALA A 36 -4.60 8.95 8.11
N THR A 37 -4.18 7.90 8.81
CA THR A 37 -2.98 7.11 8.47
C THR A 37 -3.25 5.61 8.35
N CYS A 38 -4.45 5.13 8.64
CA CYS A 38 -4.80 3.70 8.61
C CYS A 38 -5.96 3.44 7.66
N VAL A 39 -5.76 2.54 6.70
CA VAL A 39 -6.70 2.23 5.62
C VAL A 39 -6.71 0.74 5.31
N ASP A 40 -7.75 0.28 4.62
CA ASP A 40 -7.73 -1.01 3.93
C ASP A 40 -7.42 -0.78 2.44
N LEU A 41 -6.72 -1.73 1.82
CA LEU A 41 -6.21 -1.63 0.46
C LEU A 41 -6.59 -2.85 -0.37
N CYS A 42 -6.99 -2.61 -1.61
CA CYS A 42 -6.87 -3.58 -2.70
C CYS A 42 -5.54 -3.32 -3.42
N VAL A 43 -4.56 -4.20 -3.22
CA VAL A 43 -3.23 -4.12 -3.85
C VAL A 43 -3.28 -4.84 -5.19
N LEU A 44 -2.94 -4.14 -6.26
CA LEU A 44 -2.98 -4.62 -7.64
C LEU A 44 -1.60 -5.14 -8.04
N ASN A 45 -1.51 -6.43 -8.34
CA ASN A 45 -0.31 -7.06 -8.88
C ASN A 45 -0.57 -7.60 -10.29
N PRO A 46 0.47 -7.77 -11.13
CA PRO A 46 0.30 -8.30 -12.48
C PRO A 46 -0.43 -9.65 -12.54
N THR A 47 -0.33 -10.46 -11.50
CA THR A 47 -0.89 -11.81 -11.44
C THR A 47 -2.05 -11.97 -10.46
N GLY A 48 -2.54 -10.89 -9.83
CA GLY A 48 -3.65 -10.99 -8.89
C GLY A 48 -3.83 -9.77 -8.00
N MET A 49 -4.82 -9.85 -7.12
CA MET A 49 -5.13 -8.79 -6.15
C MET A 49 -5.03 -9.34 -4.73
N PHE A 50 -4.52 -8.53 -3.81
CA PHE A 50 -4.53 -8.82 -2.38
C PHE A 50 -5.37 -7.78 -1.65
N PHE A 51 -6.16 -8.20 -0.67
CA PHE A 51 -6.97 -7.32 0.17
C PHE A 51 -6.33 -7.24 1.56
N ASN A 52 -5.61 -6.14 1.80
CA ASN A 52 -4.91 -5.91 3.06
C ASN A 52 -5.73 -4.98 3.94
N GLN A 53 -5.91 -5.34 5.20
CA GLN A 53 -6.66 -4.56 6.17
C GLN A 53 -5.72 -3.89 7.18
N ASN A 54 -6.15 -2.75 7.73
CA ASN A 54 -5.45 -2.01 8.79
C ASN A 54 -4.01 -1.62 8.43
N VAL A 55 -3.79 -1.19 7.19
CA VAL A 55 -2.47 -0.81 6.66
C VAL A 55 -2.13 0.61 7.11
N VAL A 56 -1.00 0.76 7.79
CA VAL A 56 -0.55 2.04 8.35
C VAL A 56 0.33 2.78 7.36
N GLN A 57 0.27 4.12 7.35
CA GLN A 57 1.03 4.96 6.45
C GLN A 57 2.54 4.87 6.74
N GLY A 58 3.36 4.82 5.68
CA GLY A 58 4.82 4.77 5.71
C GLY A 58 5.39 4.07 4.47
N GLN A 59 6.72 4.05 4.35
CA GLN A 59 7.43 3.49 3.19
C GLN A 59 8.17 2.17 3.48
N ASP A 60 8.06 1.66 4.71
CA ASP A 60 8.56 0.33 5.04
C ASP A 60 7.65 -0.76 4.46
N GLY A 61 8.17 -1.99 4.39
CA GLY A 61 7.39 -3.15 3.99
C GLY A 61 6.10 -3.32 4.81
N GLY A 62 4.99 -3.53 4.12
CA GLY A 62 3.66 -3.67 4.73
C GLY A 62 2.92 -2.35 4.96
N LYS A 63 3.45 -1.22 4.48
CA LYS A 63 2.88 0.12 4.68
C LYS A 63 2.41 0.75 3.37
N TRP A 64 1.72 1.88 3.47
CA TRP A 64 1.24 2.62 2.31
C TRP A 64 1.68 4.08 2.33
N ASP A 65 1.83 4.71 1.17
CA ASP A 65 2.02 6.14 1.09
C ASP A 65 1.44 6.72 -0.21
N TRP A 66 1.37 8.04 -0.28
CA TRP A 66 0.98 8.73 -1.49
C TRP A 66 2.00 8.47 -2.61
N PRO A 67 1.55 8.31 -3.88
CA PRO A 67 2.48 8.18 -4.99
C PRO A 67 3.39 9.41 -5.05
N GLN A 68 4.71 9.19 -5.10
CA GLN A 68 5.65 10.28 -5.25
C GLN A 68 5.46 10.90 -6.62
N ARG A 69 5.35 12.24 -6.66
CA ARG A 69 5.38 12.99 -7.90
C ARG A 69 6.85 13.11 -8.29
N LEU A 70 7.17 12.75 -9.54
CA LEU A 70 8.42 13.14 -10.18
C LEU A 70 8.49 14.67 -10.29
#